data_AF-G4MWY9-F1
#
_entry.id   AF-G4MWY9-F1
#
_cell.length_a   1.000
_cell.length_b   1.000
_cell.length_c   1.000
_cell.angle_alpha   90.00
_cell.angle_beta   90.00
_cell.angle_gamma   90.00
#
_symmetry.space_group_name_H-M   'P 1'
#
loop_
_entity.id
_entity.type
_entity.pdbx_description
1 polymer ?
#
loop_
_entity_poly.entity_id
_entity_poly.type
_entity_poly.pdbx_seq_one_letter_code
_entity_poly.pdbx_strand_id
1 'polypeptide(L)'
;MSNSVRSPANTTTPYLSVPPSWDKPTRRPVIWINGWPAVGKASVAGFIKTLLGISEVILVNEDGEDDLSGGSAVELDQHARCADDPAAEEDPLARGRRTTAIRRYILSEESLCRTTVFTACQPRTRKGQWIAAEYAAAAKAADRLFIPINLTCSEQENIRRLGRQRECSVNPEKVLKDPNLLVAVREVGLFEFTEEVAAATAPPQRPQLLRSFHTTDWVRGADAGSCEAESSTASEAGGSPRPCQANPYHDKEDPASMMLTLDVSRMTSMQAGFSIISHVQDMEKRRMCRVRAAELKEAALQLKAQAMARNKKSLCDAGELDSYRWIIRPRSALS
;
A
#
# COMPACT_ATOMS: atom_id res chain seq x y z
N MET A 1 -24.38 -58.59 5.48
CA MET A 1 -23.39 -58.19 4.45
C MET A 1 -23.79 -56.82 3.93
N SER A 2 -23.27 -55.75 4.53
CA SER A 2 -23.60 -54.36 4.21
C SER A 2 -22.43 -53.75 3.42
N ASN A 3 -22.67 -53.47 2.13
CA ASN A 3 -21.68 -52.85 1.25
C ASN A 3 -21.59 -51.35 1.53
N SER A 4 -20.44 -50.93 2.04
CA SER A 4 -20.08 -49.51 2.21
C SER A 4 -19.59 -48.96 0.88
N VAL A 5 -20.41 -48.14 0.24
CA VAL A 5 -20.09 -47.42 -1.00
C VAL A 5 -19.12 -46.29 -0.65
N ARG A 6 -17.83 -46.48 -0.95
CA ARG A 6 -16.83 -45.41 -0.89
C ARG A 6 -17.08 -44.44 -2.05
N SER A 7 -17.39 -43.20 -1.72
CA SER A 7 -17.41 -42.10 -2.69
C SER A 7 -16.00 -41.86 -3.24
N PRO A 8 -15.84 -41.57 -4.55
CA PRO A 8 -14.54 -41.28 -5.13
C PRO A 8 -14.03 -39.93 -4.62
N ALA A 9 -12.77 -39.92 -4.18
CA ALA A 9 -12.05 -38.71 -3.84
C ALA A 9 -11.98 -37.81 -5.08
N ASN A 10 -12.44 -36.57 -4.95
CA ASN A 10 -12.26 -35.53 -5.94
C ASN A 10 -10.76 -35.30 -6.15
N THR A 11 -10.26 -35.72 -7.30
CA THR A 11 -8.90 -35.41 -7.76
C THR A 11 -8.88 -33.96 -8.20
N THR A 12 -8.56 -33.06 -7.26
CA THR A 12 -8.31 -31.65 -7.53
C THR A 12 -7.16 -31.54 -8.53
N THR A 13 -7.42 -30.84 -9.62
CA THR A 13 -6.45 -30.49 -10.66
C THR A 13 -5.24 -29.76 -10.07
N PRO A 14 -4.01 -29.99 -10.60
CA PRO A 14 -2.82 -29.30 -10.13
C PRO A 14 -2.86 -27.85 -10.64
N TYR A 15 -3.48 -26.96 -9.87
CA TYR A 15 -3.18 -25.53 -9.96
C TYR A 15 -1.70 -25.35 -9.62
N LEU A 16 -1.00 -24.59 -10.47
CA LEU A 16 0.38 -24.13 -10.33
C LEU A 16 0.81 -24.05 -8.86
N SER A 17 1.71 -24.95 -8.44
CA SER A 17 2.21 -25.02 -7.08
C SER A 17 2.96 -23.74 -6.73
N VAL A 18 2.27 -22.85 -6.02
CA VAL A 18 2.86 -21.66 -5.43
C VAL A 18 3.89 -22.12 -4.39
N PRO A 19 5.14 -21.61 -4.40
CA PRO A 19 6.21 -22.15 -3.58
C PRO A 19 5.96 -22.05 -2.06
N PRO A 20 6.59 -22.91 -1.23
CA PRO A 20 6.20 -23.20 0.17
C PRO A 20 6.58 -22.12 1.22
N SER A 21 6.61 -20.84 0.86
CA SER A 21 6.92 -19.75 1.80
C SER A 21 5.80 -18.71 1.91
N TRP A 22 4.59 -19.09 1.50
CA TRP A 22 3.37 -18.28 1.55
C TRP A 22 2.49 -18.59 2.79
N ASP A 23 3.05 -19.24 3.82
CA ASP A 23 2.30 -19.74 4.99
C ASP A 23 1.88 -18.66 6.00
N LYS A 24 2.30 -17.40 5.81
CA LYS A 24 1.62 -16.25 6.42
C LYS A 24 0.64 -15.73 5.39
N PRO A 25 -0.66 -15.52 5.72
CA PRO A 25 -1.60 -14.91 4.77
C PRO A 25 -1.04 -13.54 4.39
N THR A 26 -0.43 -13.47 3.21
CA THR A 26 0.13 -12.24 2.70
C THR A 26 -1.05 -11.32 2.44
N ARG A 27 -1.05 -10.18 3.13
CA ARG A 27 -2.07 -9.15 2.96
C ARG A 27 -2.11 -8.75 1.49
N ARG A 28 -3.17 -9.16 0.79
CA ARG A 28 -3.32 -9.00 -0.66
C ARG A 28 -3.45 -7.52 -1.03
N PRO A 29 -3.06 -7.13 -2.26
CA PRO A 29 -3.05 -5.75 -2.68
C PRO A 29 -4.46 -5.14 -2.75
N VAL A 30 -4.49 -3.81 -2.71
CA VAL A 30 -5.62 -2.97 -3.11
C VAL A 30 -5.28 -2.37 -4.46
N ILE A 31 -6.02 -2.74 -5.50
CA ILE A 31 -5.91 -2.19 -6.84
C ILE A 31 -6.97 -1.10 -6.99
N TRP A 32 -6.56 0.10 -7.36
CA TRP A 32 -7.48 1.23 -7.55
C TRP A 32 -7.43 1.68 -9.01
N ILE A 33 -8.48 1.36 -9.77
CA ILE A 33 -8.58 1.62 -11.20
C ILE A 33 -9.34 2.93 -11.42
N ASN A 34 -8.62 3.98 -11.77
CA ASN A 34 -9.17 5.27 -12.14
C ASN A 34 -9.31 5.40 -13.66
N GLY A 35 -10.36 6.06 -14.11
CA GLY A 35 -10.59 6.29 -15.53
C GLY A 35 -11.94 6.92 -15.79
N TRP A 36 -12.11 7.52 -16.98
CA TRP A 36 -13.37 8.15 -17.36
C TRP A 36 -14.52 7.12 -17.47
N PRO A 37 -15.78 7.54 -17.46
CA PRO A 37 -16.89 6.65 -17.74
C PRO A 37 -16.77 6.03 -19.14
N ALA A 38 -17.27 4.81 -19.30
CA ALA A 38 -17.21 4.03 -20.55
C ALA A 38 -15.80 3.67 -21.08
N VAL A 39 -14.69 3.95 -20.36
CA VAL A 39 -13.35 3.52 -20.80
C VAL A 39 -13.12 2.01 -20.69
N GLY A 40 -13.97 1.30 -19.93
CA GLY A 40 -13.89 -0.16 -19.77
C GLY A 40 -13.36 -0.64 -18.41
N LYS A 41 -13.34 0.21 -17.38
CA LYS A 41 -12.87 -0.14 -16.01
C LYS A 41 -13.54 -1.40 -15.47
N ALA A 42 -14.88 -1.45 -15.51
CA ALA A 42 -15.66 -2.59 -15.02
C ALA A 42 -15.33 -3.89 -15.79
N SER A 43 -15.12 -3.80 -17.10
CA SER A 43 -14.74 -4.95 -17.93
C SER A 43 -13.34 -5.46 -17.58
N VAL A 44 -12.38 -4.56 -17.38
CA VAL A 44 -11.01 -4.93 -16.97
C VAL A 44 -11.01 -5.53 -15.56
N ALA A 45 -11.72 -4.91 -14.63
CA ALA A 45 -11.81 -5.38 -13.25
C ALA A 45 -12.52 -6.74 -13.13
N GLY A 46 -13.60 -6.94 -13.90
CA GLY A 46 -14.27 -8.24 -14.03
C GLY A 46 -13.34 -9.31 -14.59
N PHE A 47 -12.53 -8.97 -15.59
CA PHE A 47 -11.55 -9.90 -16.14
C PHE A 47 -10.44 -10.26 -15.14
N ILE A 48 -9.94 -9.29 -14.36
CA ILE A 48 -8.98 -9.55 -13.27
C ILE A 48 -9.58 -10.53 -12.25
N LYS A 49 -10.84 -10.32 -11.86
CA LYS A 49 -11.58 -11.23 -10.97
C LYS A 49 -11.70 -12.64 -11.55
N THR A 50 -11.95 -12.78 -12.85
CA THR A 50 -11.99 -14.09 -13.51
C THR A 50 -10.62 -14.77 -13.50
N LEU A 51 -9.53 -14.04 -13.79
CA LEU A 51 -8.19 -14.62 -13.88
C LEU A 51 -7.61 -15.03 -12.52
N LEU A 52 -7.80 -14.21 -11.48
CA LEU A 52 -7.28 -14.49 -10.14
C LEU A 52 -8.17 -15.46 -9.34
N GLY A 53 -9.42 -15.62 -9.74
CA GLY A 53 -10.41 -16.44 -9.06
C GLY A 53 -11.50 -15.60 -8.40
N ILE A 54 -12.75 -16.01 -8.60
CA ILE A 54 -13.94 -15.29 -8.12
C ILE A 54 -13.96 -15.16 -6.59
N SER A 55 -13.41 -16.15 -5.86
CA SER A 55 -13.29 -16.15 -4.40
C SER A 55 -12.14 -15.29 -3.88
N GLU A 56 -11.13 -15.02 -4.72
CA GLU A 56 -9.89 -14.36 -4.33
C GLU A 56 -9.94 -12.84 -4.52
N VAL A 57 -10.93 -12.35 -5.28
CA VAL A 57 -11.04 -10.94 -5.64
C VAL A 57 -12.37 -10.35 -5.18
N ILE A 58 -12.27 -9.26 -4.41
CA ILE A 58 -13.39 -8.40 -4.05
C ILE A 58 -13.42 -7.26 -5.07
N LEU A 59 -14.46 -7.22 -5.90
CA LEU A 59 -14.69 -6.12 -6.83
C LEU A 59 -15.65 -5.11 -6.18
N VAL A 60 -15.24 -3.85 -6.09
CA VAL A 60 -16.05 -2.74 -5.58
C VAL A 60 -16.14 -1.67 -6.67
N ASN A 61 -17.35 -1.33 -7.08
CA ASN A 61 -17.58 -0.27 -8.04
C ASN A 61 -18.02 0.98 -7.27
N GLU A 62 -17.22 2.05 -7.28
CA GLU A 62 -17.64 3.32 -6.68
C GLU A 62 -18.61 4.08 -7.58
N ASP A 63 -18.40 3.96 -8.89
CA ASP A 63 -19.18 4.67 -9.92
C ASP A 63 -20.43 3.88 -10.37
N GLY A 64 -20.58 2.64 -9.92
CA GLY A 64 -21.62 1.72 -10.38
C GLY A 64 -22.62 1.42 -9.28
N GLU A 65 -23.91 1.47 -9.62
CA GLU A 65 -24.93 0.86 -8.77
C GLU A 65 -24.58 -0.63 -8.61
N ASP A 66 -24.36 -1.07 -7.38
CA ASP A 66 -24.63 -2.47 -7.06
C ASP A 66 -26.09 -2.72 -7.47
N ASP A 67 -26.35 -3.75 -8.28
CA ASP A 67 -27.67 -4.12 -8.85
C ASP A 67 -28.82 -4.24 -7.81
N LEU A 68 -28.54 -4.05 -6.52
CA LEU A 68 -29.46 -4.17 -5.40
C LEU A 68 -29.71 -2.86 -4.62
N SER A 69 -29.02 -1.76 -4.93
CA SER A 69 -29.30 -0.46 -4.31
C SER A 69 -29.33 0.63 -5.38
N GLY A 70 -30.52 1.13 -5.70
CA GLY A 70 -30.76 2.21 -6.67
C GLY A 70 -30.19 3.55 -6.24
N GLY A 71 -28.87 3.64 -6.19
CA GLY A 71 -28.09 4.79 -5.75
C GLY A 71 -27.15 5.30 -6.83
N SER A 72 -27.69 6.26 -7.59
CA SER A 72 -27.08 7.25 -8.48
C SER A 72 -26.31 6.77 -9.69
N ALA A 73 -26.84 7.17 -10.85
CA ALA A 73 -26.09 7.48 -12.04
C ALA A 73 -24.80 8.24 -11.68
N VAL A 74 -23.76 8.06 -12.49
CA VAL A 74 -22.62 8.99 -12.51
C VAL A 74 -23.19 10.38 -12.79
N GLU A 75 -23.51 11.14 -11.74
CA GLU A 75 -23.47 12.59 -11.77
C GLU A 75 -21.99 12.90 -11.98
N LEU A 76 -21.57 12.85 -13.24
CA LEU A 76 -20.49 13.68 -13.75
C LEU A 76 -20.99 15.09 -13.48
N ASP A 77 -20.79 15.48 -12.23
CA ASP A 77 -21.36 16.65 -11.66
C ASP A 77 -20.94 17.81 -12.56
N GLN A 78 -21.90 18.61 -13.02
CA GLN A 78 -21.57 19.83 -13.78
C GLN A 78 -20.61 20.72 -12.96
N HIS A 79 -20.52 20.48 -11.65
CA HIS A 79 -19.54 21.02 -10.71
C HIS A 79 -18.09 20.56 -10.91
N ALA A 80 -17.75 19.63 -11.82
CA ALA A 80 -16.35 19.38 -12.19
C ALA A 80 -15.66 20.64 -12.74
N ARG A 81 -16.44 21.58 -13.31
CA ARG A 81 -15.96 22.91 -13.72
C ARG A 81 -15.81 23.90 -12.56
N CYS A 82 -16.38 23.61 -11.39
CA CYS A 82 -16.33 24.44 -10.18
C CYS A 82 -15.53 23.77 -9.05
N ALA A 83 -14.80 22.69 -9.33
CA ALA A 83 -14.18 21.82 -8.32
C ALA A 83 -13.03 22.46 -7.51
N ASP A 84 -12.64 23.70 -7.86
CA ASP A 84 -11.72 24.51 -7.05
C ASP A 84 -12.44 25.36 -6.00
N ASP A 85 -13.78 25.36 -5.96
CA ASP A 85 -14.51 25.98 -4.86
C ASP A 85 -14.40 25.08 -3.61
N PRO A 86 -13.68 25.52 -2.55
CA PRO A 86 -13.59 24.77 -1.30
C PRO A 86 -14.96 24.61 -0.61
N ALA A 87 -15.99 25.34 -1.06
CA ALA A 87 -17.37 25.25 -0.58
C ALA A 87 -18.23 24.24 -1.36
N ALA A 88 -17.74 23.62 -2.44
CA ALA A 88 -18.43 22.53 -3.12
C ALA A 88 -18.38 21.28 -2.24
N GLU A 89 -19.25 21.26 -1.24
CA GLU A 89 -19.35 20.20 -0.26
C GLU A 89 -19.67 18.88 -0.97
N GLU A 90 -18.83 17.87 -0.74
CA GLU A 90 -19.10 16.53 -1.25
C GLU A 90 -20.43 16.01 -0.70
N ASP A 91 -21.24 15.40 -1.56
CA ASP A 91 -22.44 14.66 -1.13
C ASP A 91 -22.14 13.77 0.09
N PRO A 92 -22.76 14.04 1.26
CA PRO A 92 -22.56 13.26 2.46
C PRO A 92 -22.84 11.76 2.27
N LEU A 93 -23.78 11.42 1.37
CA LEU A 93 -24.10 10.03 1.08
C LEU A 93 -22.97 9.34 0.30
N ALA A 94 -22.39 10.00 -0.71
CA ALA A 94 -21.21 9.50 -1.42
C ALA A 94 -20.02 9.27 -0.47
N ARG A 95 -19.75 10.23 0.42
CA ARG A 95 -18.72 10.08 1.47
C ARG A 95 -19.01 8.91 2.41
N GLY A 96 -20.27 8.75 2.82
CA GLY A 96 -20.73 7.66 3.67
C GLY A 96 -20.54 6.28 3.02
N ARG A 97 -20.89 6.15 1.74
CA ARG A 97 -20.67 4.91 0.94
C ARG A 97 -19.18 4.59 0.85
N ARG A 98 -18.35 5.56 0.49
CA ARG A 98 -16.88 5.38 0.44
C ARG A 98 -16.30 4.96 1.78
N THR A 99 -16.64 5.65 2.86
CA THR A 99 -16.17 5.33 4.21
C THR A 99 -16.53 3.90 4.60
N THR A 100 -17.76 3.48 4.27
CA THR A 100 -18.23 2.11 4.50
C THR A 100 -17.45 1.09 3.68
N ALA A 101 -17.22 1.39 2.39
CA ALA A 101 -16.44 0.53 1.49
C ALA A 101 -14.99 0.35 1.96
N ILE A 102 -14.32 1.44 2.38
CA ILE A 102 -12.96 1.39 2.93
C ILE A 102 -12.92 0.48 4.17
N ARG A 103 -13.84 0.70 5.13
CA ARG A 103 -13.90 -0.12 6.35
C ARG A 103 -14.14 -1.59 6.05
N ARG A 104 -15.06 -1.89 5.15
CA ARG A 104 -15.49 -3.26 4.85
C ARG A 104 -14.50 -4.03 3.98
N TYR A 105 -13.88 -3.39 2.99
CA TYR A 105 -13.14 -4.09 1.93
C TYR A 105 -11.63 -3.84 1.94
N ILE A 106 -11.14 -2.86 2.73
CA ILE A 106 -9.71 -2.59 2.90
C ILE A 106 -9.25 -2.97 4.30
N LEU A 107 -9.94 -2.44 5.32
CA LEU A 107 -9.51 -2.52 6.71
C LEU A 107 -9.98 -3.81 7.42
N SER A 108 -11.06 -4.44 6.95
CA SER A 108 -11.60 -5.66 7.55
C SER A 108 -10.63 -6.84 7.46
N GLU A 109 -10.49 -7.61 8.54
CA GLU A 109 -9.63 -8.80 8.58
C GLU A 109 -9.99 -9.84 7.52
N GLU A 110 -11.29 -10.04 7.27
CA GLU A 110 -11.79 -10.98 6.24
C GLU A 110 -11.36 -10.58 4.83
N SER A 111 -11.10 -9.29 4.59
CA SER A 111 -10.70 -8.76 3.30
C SER A 111 -9.19 -8.84 3.06
N LEU A 112 -8.38 -9.06 4.10
CA LEU A 112 -6.91 -9.01 4.01
C LEU A 112 -6.33 -10.14 3.15
N CYS A 113 -6.99 -11.29 3.10
CA CYS A 113 -6.56 -12.44 2.30
C CYS A 113 -7.02 -12.38 0.84
N ARG A 114 -7.76 -11.34 0.43
CA ARG A 114 -8.31 -11.17 -0.92
C ARG A 114 -7.82 -9.90 -1.58
N THR A 115 -7.57 -9.95 -2.89
CA THR A 115 -7.26 -8.75 -3.66
C THR A 115 -8.52 -7.90 -3.76
N THR A 116 -8.44 -6.63 -3.36
CA THR A 116 -9.59 -5.71 -3.49
C THR A 116 -9.35 -4.83 -4.70
N VAL A 117 -10.32 -4.77 -5.61
CA VAL A 117 -10.28 -3.94 -6.82
C VAL A 117 -11.38 -2.89 -6.74
N PHE A 118 -10.99 -1.63 -6.68
CA PHE A 118 -11.90 -0.49 -6.78
C PHE A 118 -11.92 0.05 -8.20
N THR A 119 -13.10 0.37 -8.72
CA THR A 119 -13.23 1.18 -9.94
C THR A 119 -13.77 2.56 -9.57
N ALA A 120 -13.07 3.60 -10.04
CA ALA A 120 -13.37 4.99 -9.70
C ALA A 120 -13.21 5.92 -10.93
N CYS A 121 -13.77 7.11 -10.82
CA CYS A 121 -13.59 8.21 -11.76
C CYS A 121 -13.25 9.50 -10.99
N GLN A 122 -11.97 9.68 -10.67
CA GLN A 122 -11.48 10.86 -9.96
C GLN A 122 -10.73 11.80 -10.91
N PRO A 123 -11.25 13.02 -11.18
CA PRO A 123 -10.56 14.02 -11.99
C PRO A 123 -9.39 14.64 -11.22
N ARG A 124 -8.47 15.31 -11.94
CA ARG A 124 -7.30 16.00 -11.38
C ARG A 124 -7.71 17.29 -10.66
N THR A 125 -8.44 17.13 -9.58
CA THR A 125 -8.96 18.19 -8.71
C THR A 125 -8.50 17.93 -7.28
N ARG A 126 -8.58 18.94 -6.41
CA ARG A 126 -8.28 18.77 -4.99
C ARG A 126 -9.16 17.70 -4.33
N LYS A 127 -10.44 17.63 -4.72
CA LYS A 127 -11.38 16.59 -4.26
C LYS A 127 -10.93 15.20 -4.70
N GLY A 128 -10.61 15.02 -5.99
CA GLY A 128 -10.14 13.73 -6.53
C GLY A 128 -8.84 13.27 -5.86
N GLN A 129 -7.90 14.19 -5.63
CA GLN A 129 -6.67 13.94 -4.88
C GLN A 129 -6.95 13.47 -3.45
N TRP A 130 -7.86 14.17 -2.74
CA TRP A 130 -8.19 13.82 -1.36
C TRP A 130 -8.83 12.42 -1.28
N ILE A 131 -9.79 12.11 -2.16
CA ILE A 131 -10.43 10.79 -2.23
C ILE A 131 -9.39 9.69 -2.51
N ALA A 132 -8.51 9.89 -3.50
CA ALA A 132 -7.47 8.93 -3.82
C ALA A 132 -6.48 8.72 -2.65
N ALA A 133 -6.15 9.79 -1.94
CA ALA A 133 -5.30 9.74 -0.75
C ALA A 133 -5.96 8.97 0.41
N GLU A 134 -7.29 9.04 0.59
CA GLU A 134 -7.99 8.24 1.60
C GLU A 134 -7.82 6.73 1.35
N TYR A 135 -7.93 6.30 0.09
CA TYR A 135 -7.71 4.92 -0.29
C TYR A 135 -6.28 4.44 -0.06
N ALA A 136 -5.30 5.25 -0.49
CA ALA A 136 -3.89 4.96 -0.27
C ALA A 136 -3.56 4.88 1.22
N ALA A 137 -4.05 5.83 2.03
CA ALA A 137 -3.85 5.85 3.47
C ALA A 137 -4.50 4.64 4.16
N ALA A 138 -5.71 4.25 3.74
CA ALA A 138 -6.38 3.07 4.28
C ALA A 138 -5.63 1.76 3.96
N ALA A 139 -5.15 1.61 2.73
CA ALA A 139 -4.34 0.46 2.34
C ALA A 139 -3.03 0.40 3.15
N LYS A 140 -2.34 1.54 3.31
CA LYS A 140 -1.14 1.65 4.17
C LYS A 140 -1.45 1.29 5.63
N ALA A 141 -2.55 1.79 6.19
CA ALA A 141 -2.99 1.46 7.55
C ALA A 141 -3.30 -0.04 7.73
N ALA A 142 -3.78 -0.69 6.67
CA ALA A 142 -4.00 -2.13 6.64
C ALA A 142 -2.74 -2.93 6.29
N ASP A 143 -1.56 -2.33 6.13
CA ASP A 143 -0.33 -2.99 5.65
C ASP A 143 -0.58 -3.78 4.33
N ARG A 144 -1.32 -3.15 3.42
CA ARG A 144 -1.62 -3.67 2.08
C ARG A 144 -0.91 -2.80 1.05
N LEU A 145 -0.44 -3.46 0.00
CA LEU A 145 0.12 -2.77 -1.16
C LEU A 145 -0.99 -2.01 -1.88
N PHE A 146 -0.83 -0.70 -2.09
CA PHE A 146 -1.77 0.12 -2.86
C PHE A 146 -1.23 0.33 -4.27
N ILE A 147 -1.99 -0.07 -5.29
CA ILE A 147 -1.55 -0.05 -6.69
C ILE A 147 -2.54 0.80 -7.49
N PRO A 148 -2.22 2.08 -7.74
CA PRO A 148 -3.06 2.94 -8.57
C PRO A 148 -2.88 2.62 -10.06
N ILE A 149 -3.99 2.48 -10.78
CA ILE A 149 -4.03 2.18 -12.21
C ILE A 149 -4.86 3.26 -12.91
N ASN A 150 -4.28 3.96 -13.88
CA ASN A 150 -4.99 4.91 -14.72
C ASN A 150 -5.33 4.28 -16.07
N LEU A 151 -6.62 4.14 -16.37
CA LEU A 151 -7.10 3.75 -17.69
C LEU A 151 -7.46 4.99 -18.51
N THR A 152 -6.70 5.19 -19.57
CA THR A 152 -6.91 6.28 -20.53
C THR A 152 -7.38 5.70 -21.85
N CYS A 153 -8.11 6.50 -22.62
CA CYS A 153 -8.37 6.19 -24.02
C CYS A 153 -8.57 7.49 -24.80
N SER A 154 -8.49 7.40 -26.13
CA SER A 154 -8.77 8.52 -27.02
C SER A 154 -10.21 8.98 -26.83
N GLU A 155 -10.41 10.29 -26.96
CA GLU A 155 -11.74 10.89 -26.80
C GLU A 155 -12.75 10.26 -27.77
N GLN A 156 -12.37 10.10 -29.03
CA GLN A 156 -13.22 9.50 -30.06
C GLN A 156 -13.65 8.07 -29.68
N GLU A 157 -12.74 7.25 -29.17
CA GLU A 157 -13.06 5.90 -28.72
C GLU A 157 -13.94 5.92 -27.46
N ASN A 158 -13.70 6.86 -26.53
CA ASN A 158 -14.53 7.01 -25.35
C ASN A 158 -15.98 7.38 -25.71
N ILE A 159 -16.17 8.33 -26.64
CA ILE A 159 -17.49 8.75 -27.13
C ILE A 159 -18.18 7.57 -27.82
N ARG A 160 -17.45 6.83 -28.67
CA ARG A 160 -17.97 5.63 -29.34
C ARG A 160 -18.42 4.56 -28.33
N ARG A 161 -17.61 4.28 -27.30
CA ARG A 161 -17.95 3.32 -26.24
C ARG A 161 -19.14 3.78 -25.41
N LEU A 162 -19.22 5.07 -25.09
CA LEU A 162 -20.34 5.64 -24.36
C LEU A 162 -21.64 5.49 -25.15
N GLY A 163 -21.62 5.76 -26.47
CA GLY A 163 -22.76 5.53 -27.36
C GLY A 163 -23.25 4.09 -27.31
N ARG A 164 -22.35 3.11 -27.52
CA ARG A 164 -22.69 1.68 -27.42
C ARG A 164 -23.21 1.29 -26.02
N GLN A 165 -22.61 1.84 -24.96
CA GLN A 165 -23.06 1.54 -23.60
C GLN A 165 -24.51 2.00 -23.38
N ARG A 166 -24.92 3.14 -23.94
CA ARG A 166 -26.32 3.58 -23.87
C ARG A 166 -27.26 2.63 -24.60
N GLU A 167 -26.88 2.18 -25.79
CA GLU A 167 -27.67 1.27 -26.62
C GLU A 167 -27.89 -0.09 -25.93
N CYS A 168 -26.89 -0.58 -25.20
CA CYS A 168 -26.94 -1.88 -24.53
C CYS A 168 -27.31 -1.79 -23.04
N SER A 169 -27.51 -0.60 -22.47
CA SER A 169 -27.81 -0.44 -21.05
C SER A 169 -29.27 -0.81 -20.78
N VAL A 170 -29.50 -1.57 -19.70
CA VAL A 170 -30.84 -1.81 -19.15
C VAL A 170 -31.45 -0.51 -18.62
N ASN A 171 -30.62 0.42 -18.14
CA ASN A 171 -31.00 1.72 -17.61
C ASN A 171 -30.28 2.86 -18.37
N PRO A 172 -30.73 3.22 -19.58
CA PRO A 172 -30.05 4.23 -20.40
C PRO A 172 -30.07 5.63 -19.78
N GLU A 173 -31.03 5.92 -18.89
CA GLU A 173 -31.16 7.20 -18.22
C GLU A 173 -30.01 7.51 -17.25
N LYS A 174 -29.36 6.47 -16.72
CA LYS A 174 -28.24 6.57 -15.78
C LYS A 174 -26.88 6.63 -16.45
N VAL A 175 -26.82 6.41 -17.75
CA VAL A 175 -25.61 6.58 -18.54
C VAL A 175 -25.48 8.06 -18.88
N LEU A 176 -24.28 8.61 -18.74
CA LEU A 176 -23.98 9.99 -19.14
C LEU A 176 -24.60 10.27 -20.51
N LYS A 177 -25.49 11.27 -20.61
CA LYS A 177 -26.32 11.55 -21.81
C LYS A 177 -25.68 12.51 -22.81
N ASP A 178 -24.78 13.38 -22.37
CA ASP A 178 -24.14 14.36 -23.25
C ASP A 178 -22.65 14.02 -23.47
N PRO A 179 -22.24 13.64 -24.70
CA PRO A 179 -20.84 13.48 -25.05
C PRO A 179 -20.02 14.77 -24.86
N ASN A 180 -20.61 15.96 -25.00
CA ASN A 180 -19.90 17.22 -24.80
C ASN A 180 -19.52 17.43 -23.34
N LEU A 181 -20.35 16.95 -22.41
CA LEU A 181 -20.00 16.95 -20.99
C LEU A 181 -18.77 16.07 -20.75
N LEU A 182 -18.69 14.90 -21.39
CA LEU A 182 -17.50 14.04 -21.29
C LEU A 182 -16.25 14.78 -21.76
N VAL A 183 -16.30 15.43 -22.93
CA VAL A 183 -15.18 16.22 -23.46
C VAL A 183 -14.77 17.30 -22.46
N ALA A 184 -15.73 18.06 -21.95
CA ALA A 184 -15.48 19.13 -20.98
C ALA A 184 -14.85 18.65 -19.67
N VAL A 185 -15.31 17.53 -19.11
CA VAL A 185 -14.70 17.01 -17.87
C VAL A 185 -13.31 16.44 -18.14
N ARG A 186 -13.07 15.90 -19.34
CA ARG A 186 -11.76 15.38 -19.74
C ARG A 186 -10.68 16.45 -19.84
N GLU A 187 -11.05 17.70 -20.12
CA GLU A 187 -10.09 18.82 -20.14
C GLU A 187 -9.39 19.02 -18.79
N VAL A 188 -10.05 18.67 -17.68
CA VAL A 188 -9.45 18.72 -16.33
C VAL A 188 -8.36 17.64 -16.15
N GLY A 189 -8.46 16.53 -16.89
CA GLY A 189 -7.58 15.37 -16.75
C GLY A 189 -7.97 14.45 -15.58
N LEU A 190 -7.44 13.23 -15.58
CA LEU A 190 -7.60 12.27 -14.49
C LEU A 190 -6.58 12.56 -13.39
N PHE A 191 -6.95 12.29 -12.15
CA PHE A 191 -5.99 12.31 -11.05
C PHE A 191 -4.91 11.23 -11.27
N GLU A 192 -3.66 11.62 -11.06
CA GLU A 192 -2.50 10.75 -11.13
C GLU A 192 -1.66 10.93 -9.88
N PHE A 193 -1.16 9.83 -9.32
CA PHE A 193 -0.19 9.90 -8.23
C PHE A 193 1.15 10.33 -8.81
N THR A 194 1.52 11.58 -8.56
CA THR A 194 2.83 12.13 -8.90
C THR A 194 3.65 12.31 -7.62
N GLU A 195 4.98 12.34 -7.73
CA GLU A 195 5.88 12.50 -6.59
C GLU A 195 5.59 13.79 -5.79
N GLU A 196 5.22 14.87 -6.49
CA GLU A 196 4.84 16.15 -5.89
C GLU A 196 3.59 16.03 -5.01
N VAL A 197 2.60 15.26 -5.48
CA VAL A 197 1.35 15.02 -4.75
C VAL A 197 1.59 14.16 -3.52
N ALA A 198 2.42 13.12 -3.62
CA ALA A 198 2.73 12.23 -2.51
C ALA A 198 3.29 12.99 -1.30
N ALA A 199 4.18 13.97 -1.54
CA ALA A 199 4.74 14.83 -0.50
C ALA A 199 3.70 15.72 0.19
N ALA A 200 2.67 16.18 -0.55
CA ALA A 200 1.62 17.06 -0.02
C ALA A 200 0.48 16.32 0.69
N THR A 201 0.22 15.05 0.33
CA THR A 201 -0.85 14.22 0.91
C THR A 201 -0.47 13.51 2.21
N ALA A 202 0.73 13.73 2.75
CA ALA A 202 1.00 13.34 4.13
C ALA A 202 -0.08 14.00 5.01
N PRO A 203 -0.94 13.22 5.69
CA PRO A 203 -2.04 13.81 6.44
C PRO A 203 -1.43 14.82 7.42
N PRO A 204 -2.01 16.04 7.53
CA PRO A 204 -1.60 16.95 8.60
C PRO A 204 -1.72 16.12 9.86
N GLN A 205 -0.61 15.95 10.58
CA GLN A 205 -0.61 15.17 11.81
C GLN A 205 -1.76 15.68 12.64
N ARG A 206 -2.79 14.84 12.84
CA ARG A 206 -3.91 15.19 13.70
C ARG A 206 -3.31 15.61 15.03
N PRO A 207 -3.78 16.71 15.66
CA PRO A 207 -3.42 17.01 17.04
C PRO A 207 -3.60 15.72 17.84
N GLN A 208 -2.57 15.32 18.60
CA GLN A 208 -2.67 14.16 19.46
C GLN A 208 -3.82 14.40 20.44
N LEU A 209 -5.00 13.89 20.11
CA LEU A 209 -6.09 13.73 21.06
C LEU A 209 -5.54 12.80 22.13
N LEU A 210 -5.39 13.36 23.33
CA LEU A 210 -4.98 12.68 24.54
C LEU A 210 -5.58 11.28 24.58
N ARG A 211 -4.73 10.26 24.37
CA ARG A 211 -4.98 8.94 24.93
C ARG A 211 -4.74 9.04 26.43
N SER A 212 -5.74 9.49 27.19
CA SER A 212 -5.80 9.18 28.62
C SER A 212 -6.31 7.75 28.77
N PHE A 213 -5.42 6.78 28.59
CA PHE A 213 -5.61 5.48 29.22
C PHE A 213 -4.91 5.56 30.57
N HIS A 214 -5.70 5.60 31.64
CA HIS A 214 -5.21 5.38 32.99
C HIS A 214 -4.62 3.96 33.04
N THR A 215 -3.30 3.85 33.07
CA THR A 215 -2.62 2.66 33.56
C THR A 215 -2.08 3.04 34.93
N THR A 216 -2.74 2.49 35.96
CA THR A 216 -2.31 2.55 37.35
C THR A 216 -0.96 1.89 37.52
N ASP A 217 -0.11 2.58 38.28
CA ASP A 217 0.92 2.08 39.20
C ASP A 217 1.83 0.95 38.73
N TRP A 218 3.11 1.27 38.50
CA TRP A 218 4.23 0.55 39.12
C TRP A 218 5.40 1.51 39.39
N VAL A 219 6.03 1.25 40.53
CA VAL A 219 6.98 2.03 41.33
C VAL A 219 8.41 2.02 40.76
N ARG A 220 9.22 3.00 41.24
CA ARG A 220 10.71 3.04 41.36
C ARG A 220 11.37 3.88 40.27
N GLY A 221 12.20 4.89 40.52
CA GLY A 221 12.96 5.30 41.69
C GLY A 221 14.38 5.64 41.24
N ALA A 222 14.88 6.80 41.69
CA ALA A 222 16.29 7.20 41.78
C ALA A 222 17.04 7.75 40.53
N ASP A 223 17.54 8.96 40.74
CA ASP A 223 18.88 9.48 40.42
C ASP A 223 19.26 9.86 38.97
N ALA A 224 19.13 11.16 38.70
CA ALA A 224 19.85 11.87 37.66
C ALA A 224 21.18 12.39 38.23
N GLY A 225 22.28 11.71 37.88
CA GLY A 225 23.63 12.22 38.02
C GLY A 225 24.05 12.96 36.74
N SER A 226 24.39 14.23 36.89
CA SER A 226 25.06 15.06 35.90
C SER A 226 26.51 14.62 35.69
N CYS A 227 26.97 14.53 34.44
CA CYS A 227 28.39 14.63 34.12
C CYS A 227 28.57 15.57 32.92
N GLU A 228 29.41 16.56 33.17
CA GLU A 228 29.85 17.60 32.24
C GLU A 228 30.82 17.08 31.19
N ALA A 229 30.99 17.97 30.20
CA ALA A 229 31.96 18.04 29.12
C ALA A 229 33.30 17.33 29.30
N GLU A 230 33.79 16.74 28.20
CA GLU A 230 35.19 16.93 27.80
C GLU A 230 35.28 17.16 26.28
N SER A 231 35.77 18.36 25.96
CA SER A 231 36.26 18.75 24.64
C SER A 231 37.60 18.09 24.36
N SER A 232 37.78 17.54 23.15
CA SER A 232 39.12 17.34 22.61
C SER A 232 39.18 17.78 21.16
N THR A 233 39.99 18.82 20.97
CA THR A 233 40.49 19.37 19.72
C THR A 233 41.51 18.42 19.10
N ALA A 234 41.32 18.05 17.84
CA ALA A 234 42.42 17.61 16.98
C ALA A 234 42.12 18.01 15.53
N SER A 235 42.82 19.04 15.09
CA SER A 235 43.02 19.38 13.68
C SER A 235 43.84 18.29 13.01
N GLU A 236 43.47 17.88 11.78
CA GLU A 236 44.40 17.82 10.64
C GLU A 236 43.73 17.28 9.35
N ALA A 237 44.16 17.86 8.23
CA ALA A 237 44.11 17.34 6.85
C ALA A 237 42.75 17.24 6.13
N GLY A 238 42.20 18.40 5.76
CA GLY A 238 42.24 18.85 4.35
C GLY A 238 41.83 17.87 3.24
N GLY A 239 40.68 17.25 3.34
CA GLY A 239 40.02 16.59 2.20
C GLY A 239 38.52 16.73 2.35
N SER A 240 37.94 17.80 1.80
CA SER A 240 36.50 18.08 1.88
C SER A 240 35.74 16.85 1.39
N PRO A 241 35.09 16.06 2.27
CA PRO A 241 34.26 14.96 1.83
C PRO A 241 33.12 15.63 1.09
N ARG A 242 33.02 15.41 -0.23
CA ARG A 242 31.78 15.74 -0.93
C ARG A 242 30.68 15.06 -0.12
N PRO A 243 29.70 15.79 0.42
CA PRO A 243 28.58 15.14 1.08
C PRO A 243 28.00 14.22 0.01
N CYS A 244 28.17 12.91 0.22
CA CYS A 244 27.43 11.92 -0.53
C CYS A 244 25.98 12.31 -0.29
N GLN A 245 25.37 12.98 -1.26
CA GLN A 245 23.95 13.25 -1.24
C GLN A 245 23.33 11.88 -1.08
N ALA A 246 22.92 11.58 0.15
CA ALA A 246 22.21 10.37 0.46
C ALA A 246 21.00 10.44 -0.44
N ASN A 247 21.02 9.64 -1.51
CA ASN A 247 19.97 9.61 -2.50
C ASN A 247 18.68 9.51 -1.68
N PRO A 248 17.80 10.53 -1.72
CA PRO A 248 16.65 10.58 -0.84
C PRO A 248 15.98 9.22 -0.99
N TYR A 249 15.97 8.48 0.10
CA TYR A 249 15.52 7.10 0.10
C TYR A 249 14.02 7.21 -0.03
N HIS A 250 13.54 7.43 -1.26
CA HIS A 250 12.12 7.55 -1.57
C HIS A 250 11.46 6.36 -0.92
N ASP A 251 10.42 6.62 -0.13
CA ASP A 251 9.61 5.58 0.48
C ASP A 251 9.17 4.69 -0.69
N LYS A 252 9.79 3.51 -0.84
CA LYS A 252 9.64 2.69 -2.05
C LYS A 252 8.22 2.10 -2.14
N GLU A 253 7.37 2.40 -1.16
CA GLU A 253 5.93 2.12 -1.12
C GLU A 253 5.06 3.35 -1.40
N ASP A 254 5.65 4.41 -1.93
CA ASP A 254 4.94 5.55 -2.46
C ASP A 254 4.03 5.11 -3.61
N PRO A 255 2.70 5.34 -3.52
CA PRO A 255 1.75 5.09 -4.60
C PRO A 255 2.19 5.62 -5.97
N ALA A 256 2.89 6.76 -6.02
CA ALA A 256 3.37 7.33 -7.28
C ALA A 256 4.36 6.39 -7.99
N SER A 257 5.26 5.75 -7.23
CA SER A 257 6.24 4.79 -7.77
C SER A 257 5.63 3.45 -8.21
N MET A 258 4.36 3.20 -7.83
CA MET A 258 3.62 1.98 -8.11
C MET A 258 2.56 2.15 -9.19
N MET A 259 2.37 3.37 -9.67
CA MET A 259 1.30 3.69 -10.63
C MET A 259 1.55 3.03 -11.99
N LEU A 260 0.48 2.53 -12.61
CA LEU A 260 0.48 2.06 -13.99
C LEU A 260 -0.57 2.82 -14.81
N THR A 261 -0.14 3.47 -15.88
CA THR A 261 -1.05 4.10 -16.85
C THR A 261 -1.15 3.24 -18.10
N LEU A 262 -2.37 2.93 -18.52
CA LEU A 262 -2.66 2.11 -19.71
C LEU A 262 -3.54 2.90 -20.68
N ASP A 263 -3.14 2.93 -21.95
CA ASP A 263 -3.99 3.41 -23.05
C ASP A 263 -4.80 2.24 -23.62
N VAL A 264 -6.09 2.22 -23.28
CA VAL A 264 -7.03 1.18 -23.72
C VAL A 264 -7.77 1.54 -25.00
N SER A 265 -7.29 2.54 -25.76
CA SER A 265 -7.85 2.88 -27.09
C SER A 265 -7.76 1.71 -28.06
N ARG A 266 -6.65 0.96 -28.00
CA ARG A 266 -6.35 -0.17 -28.90
C ARG A 266 -6.13 -1.48 -28.16
N MET A 267 -6.29 -1.49 -26.84
CA MET A 267 -6.18 -2.69 -26.03
C MET A 267 -7.56 -3.27 -25.72
N THR A 268 -7.66 -4.59 -25.79
CA THR A 268 -8.81 -5.31 -25.24
C THR A 268 -8.74 -5.30 -23.71
N SER A 269 -9.88 -5.48 -23.04
CA SER A 269 -9.94 -5.60 -21.57
C SER A 269 -9.08 -6.76 -21.05
N MET A 270 -8.93 -7.82 -21.87
CA MET A 270 -8.07 -8.96 -21.58
C MET A 270 -6.58 -8.55 -21.54
N GLN A 271 -6.11 -7.85 -22.58
CA GLN A 271 -4.72 -7.37 -22.63
C GLN A 271 -4.43 -6.42 -21.48
N ALA A 272 -5.33 -5.47 -21.20
CA ALA A 272 -5.19 -4.54 -20.08
C ALA A 272 -5.15 -5.29 -18.73
N GLY A 273 -6.02 -6.28 -18.53
CA GLY A 273 -6.03 -7.08 -17.31
C GLY A 273 -4.75 -7.91 -17.12
N PHE A 274 -4.18 -8.49 -18.18
CA PHE A 274 -2.88 -9.16 -18.10
C PHE A 274 -1.76 -8.19 -17.74
N SER A 275 -1.72 -7.00 -18.34
CA SER A 275 -0.73 -5.97 -17.99
C SER A 275 -0.83 -5.56 -16.53
N ILE A 276 -2.05 -5.37 -16.01
CA ILE A 276 -2.27 -5.05 -14.59
C ILE A 276 -1.80 -6.19 -13.69
N ILE A 277 -2.19 -7.44 -13.97
CA ILE A 277 -1.80 -8.59 -13.13
C ILE A 277 -0.28 -8.76 -13.12
N SER A 278 0.37 -8.67 -14.28
CA SER A 278 1.84 -8.74 -14.36
C SER A 278 2.51 -7.66 -13.50
N HIS A 279 2.01 -6.42 -13.59
CA HIS A 279 2.51 -5.30 -12.78
C HIS A 279 2.31 -5.52 -11.28
N VAL A 280 1.13 -6.02 -10.89
CA VAL A 280 0.80 -6.34 -9.49
C VAL A 280 1.75 -7.40 -8.95
N GLN A 281 2.00 -8.48 -9.70
CA GLN A 281 2.93 -9.55 -9.31
C GLN A 281 4.36 -9.01 -9.16
N ASP A 282 4.79 -8.13 -10.06
CA ASP A 282 6.10 -7.49 -9.96
C ASP A 282 6.21 -6.60 -8.72
N MET A 283 5.17 -5.85 -8.37
CA MET A 283 5.15 -5.03 -7.15
C MET A 283 5.14 -5.88 -5.89
N GLU A 284 4.35 -6.96 -5.84
CA GLU A 284 4.36 -7.92 -4.72
C GLU A 284 5.74 -8.58 -4.56
N LYS A 285 6.37 -9.01 -5.67
CA LYS A 285 7.72 -9.56 -5.67
C LYS A 285 8.74 -8.57 -5.11
N ARG A 286 8.69 -7.31 -5.53
CA ARG A 286 9.56 -6.24 -5.00
C ARG A 286 9.33 -6.04 -3.50
N ARG A 287 8.07 -6.01 -3.04
CA ARG A 287 7.73 -5.93 -1.61
C ARG A 287 8.34 -7.08 -0.82
N MET A 288 8.15 -8.32 -1.28
CA MET A 288 8.70 -9.53 -0.63
C MET A 288 10.23 -9.52 -0.58
N CYS A 289 10.91 -9.11 -1.65
CA CYS A 289 12.37 -8.96 -1.65
C CYS A 289 12.85 -7.96 -0.60
N ARG A 290 12.14 -6.85 -0.40
CA ARG A 290 12.48 -5.85 0.63
C ARG A 290 12.29 -6.38 2.04
N VAL A 291 11.16 -7.03 2.31
CA VAL A 291 10.88 -7.63 3.62
C VAL A 291 11.99 -8.62 3.97
N ARG A 292 12.32 -9.53 3.05
CA ARG A 292 13.43 -10.49 3.25
C ARG A 292 14.78 -9.80 3.43
N ALA A 293 15.08 -8.75 2.67
CA ALA A 293 16.32 -8.00 2.82
C ALA A 293 16.40 -7.29 4.19
N ALA A 294 15.28 -6.77 4.71
CA ALA A 294 15.20 -6.17 6.03
C ALA A 294 15.40 -7.20 7.14
N GLU A 295 14.73 -8.37 7.04
CA GLU A 295 14.90 -9.50 7.96
C GLU A 295 16.37 -9.98 8.00
N LEU A 296 17.00 -10.14 6.83
CA LEU A 296 18.41 -10.52 6.74
C LEU A 296 19.34 -9.46 7.35
N LYS A 297 19.04 -8.17 7.14
CA LYS A 297 19.81 -7.07 7.74
C LYS A 297 19.69 -7.08 9.27
N GLU A 298 18.49 -7.29 9.80
CA GLU A 298 18.25 -7.39 11.24
C GLU A 298 18.99 -8.60 11.84
N ALA A 299 18.86 -9.77 11.21
CA ALA A 299 19.57 -10.97 11.62
C ALA A 299 21.10 -10.78 11.63
N ALA A 300 21.65 -10.09 10.62
CA ALA A 300 23.08 -9.77 10.57
C ALA A 300 23.51 -8.84 11.71
N LEU A 301 22.70 -7.84 12.07
CA LEU A 301 22.96 -6.96 13.21
C LEU A 301 22.92 -7.71 14.54
N GLN A 302 21.94 -8.61 14.72
CA GLN A 302 21.85 -9.46 15.90
C GLN A 302 23.06 -10.38 16.04
N LEU A 303 23.49 -11.02 14.95
CA LEU A 303 24.67 -11.89 14.94
C LEU A 303 25.95 -11.10 15.26
N LYS A 304 26.08 -9.88 14.72
CA LYS A 304 27.19 -8.97 15.04
C LYS A 304 27.20 -8.60 16.53
N ALA A 305 26.04 -8.27 17.10
CA ALA A 305 25.92 -7.94 18.53
C ALA A 305 26.28 -9.14 19.43
N GLN A 306 25.83 -10.35 19.08
CA GLN A 306 26.18 -11.57 19.79
C GLN A 306 27.69 -11.87 19.72
N ALA A 307 28.33 -11.66 18.56
CA ALA A 307 29.76 -11.83 18.40
C ALA A 307 30.54 -10.83 19.28
N MET A 308 30.12 -9.57 19.34
CA MET A 308 30.72 -8.56 20.24
C MET A 308 30.55 -8.92 21.71
N ALA A 309 29.36 -9.39 22.12
CA ALA A 309 29.09 -9.79 23.49
C ALA A 309 29.95 -10.99 23.93
N ARG A 310 30.13 -11.98 23.04
CA ARG A 310 31.03 -13.11 23.29
C ARG A 310 32.48 -12.68 23.44
N ASN A 311 32.96 -11.77 22.58
CA ASN A 311 34.33 -11.25 22.66
C ASN A 311 34.58 -10.46 23.96
N LYS A 312 33.60 -9.65 24.38
CA LYS A 312 33.67 -8.93 25.67
C LYS A 312 33.74 -9.90 26.85
N LYS A 313 32.94 -10.97 26.83
CA LYS A 313 32.97 -12.00 27.88
C LYS A 313 34.33 -12.68 27.94
N SER A 314 34.91 -13.09 26.81
CA SER A 314 36.25 -13.70 26.80
C SER A 314 37.35 -12.76 27.32
N LEU A 315 37.23 -11.45 27.09
CA LEU A 315 38.18 -10.47 27.64
C LEU A 315 38.03 -10.31 29.16
N CYS A 316 36.81 -10.29 29.69
CA CYS A 316 36.58 -10.26 31.13
C CYS A 316 37.12 -11.53 31.82
N ASP A 317 36.84 -12.71 31.26
CA ASP A 317 37.29 -13.99 31.80
C ASP A 317 38.83 -14.10 31.80
N ALA A 318 39.50 -13.52 30.78
CA ALA A 318 40.96 -13.46 30.72
C ALA A 318 41.57 -12.48 31.73
N GLY A 319 40.95 -11.32 31.97
CA GLY A 319 41.41 -10.35 32.96
C GLY A 319 41.30 -10.85 34.41
N GLU A 320 40.30 -11.70 34.70
CA GLU A 320 40.13 -12.31 36.02
C GLU A 320 41.26 -13.31 36.33
N LEU A 321 41.77 -14.03 35.33
CA LEU A 321 42.92 -14.94 35.48
C LEU A 321 44.23 -14.22 35.83
N ASP A 322 44.46 -13.01 35.32
CA ASP A 322 45.66 -12.22 35.64
C ASP A 322 45.57 -11.56 37.03
N SER A 323 44.38 -11.28 37.55
CA SER A 323 44.19 -10.75 38.91
C SER A 323 44.60 -11.75 40.00
N TYR A 324 44.51 -13.06 39.76
CA TYR A 324 44.92 -14.09 40.71
C TYR A 324 46.43 -14.40 40.68
N ARG A 325 47.19 -13.81 39.76
CA ARG A 325 48.63 -14.12 39.59
C ARG A 325 49.58 -13.27 40.45
N TRP A 326 49.07 -12.27 41.18
CA TRP A 326 49.88 -11.37 42.02
C TRP A 326 49.95 -11.75 43.51
N ILE A 327 49.28 -12.82 43.94
CA ILE A 327 49.26 -13.24 45.34
C ILE A 327 50.28 -14.37 45.57
N ILE A 328 51.39 -13.98 46.21
CA ILE A 328 52.37 -14.82 46.95
C ILE A 328 53.41 -15.54 46.07
N ARG A 329 54.49 -14.83 45.73
CA ARG A 329 55.82 -15.46 45.80
C ARG A 329 56.34 -15.28 47.23
N PRO A 330 56.54 -16.35 48.02
CA PRO A 330 57.21 -16.22 49.30
C PRO A 330 58.64 -15.76 49.03
N ARG A 331 59.03 -14.63 49.63
CA ARG A 331 60.43 -14.23 49.74
C ARG A 331 61.12 -15.30 50.58
N SER A 332 61.76 -16.26 49.92
CA SER A 332 62.77 -17.09 50.56
C SER A 332 63.93 -16.17 50.95
N ALA A 333 64.02 -15.89 52.23
CA ALA A 333 65.22 -15.38 52.87
C ALA A 333 66.32 -16.43 52.68
N LEU A 334 67.32 -16.10 51.88
CA LEU A 334 68.60 -16.77 51.83
C LEU A 334 69.59 -15.90 52.62
N SER A 335 70.28 -16.59 53.55
CA SER A 335 71.50 -16.24 54.31
C SER A 335 71.48 -14.99 55.18
#